data_AF-A0A6J0VHA3-F1
#
_entry.id   AF-A0A6J0VHA3-F1
#
_cell.length_a   1.000
_cell.length_b   1.000
_cell.length_c   1.000
_cell.angle_alpha   90.00
_cell.angle_beta   90.00
_cell.angle_gamma   90.00
#
_symmetry.space_group_name_H-M   'P 1'
#
loop_
_entity.id
_entity.type
_entity.pdbx_description
1 polymer ?
#
loop_
_entity_poly.entity_id
_entity_poly.type
_entity_poly.pdbx_seq_one_letter_code
_entity_poly.pdbx_strand_id
1 'polypeptide(L)'
;MGGSKMLPDITSGARVSRKLLWKPVIEKPDTKEALRAIELRMPRDSFHQNPRITYPQSPSEWRTYTPQPHFIQPRIVEQPDPARLEKQCIYRKKLEKAKSKAAKKKSDFSLLKFVKLAKIKSKEIYMWEENLKPERLKVLMKYLTSPVELDQLYAAQALGQLGIAEESVLSALRSTVQECNSLPLQYEAARSLALLGCLETSVVKVLLRHLKAMSMDQRKDALAALKVSLQAWSVMPPFERSCIAGQSCLIRNLERLVNLQDPLEEMSFDAALCLGYLDKTSPVAQNMMLICLTQRDWKKKNQALVMLIKHMVIKDAVIIQSVLHQLQHSPVYKHRVDSAKLLTTIGLETIQQEGMEENVFTVLLGKLSAEPFLVVRQSVALAVEELKMKKQIWDIVERQLRDEAAVVRKQAVIALGVLGLRHKNVFFAMLEMLELDTSEDVRVQVIRTFATLGMNNVYVRKSLMNKEQTEGILARECTKALKILDKLSEAQKESMLQTYMVN
;
A
#
# COMPACT_ATOMS: atom_id res chain seq x y z
N MET A 1 34.89 92.54 -17.03
CA MET A 1 34.61 91.91 -15.72
C MET A 1 34.10 90.49 -16.03
N GLY A 2 34.79 89.37 -15.80
CA GLY A 2 35.83 89.04 -14.81
C GLY A 2 35.18 88.62 -13.49
N GLY A 3 35.36 87.41 -12.92
CA GLY A 3 36.09 86.21 -13.38
C GLY A 3 35.84 84.98 -12.47
N SER A 4 36.48 83.85 -12.81
CA SER A 4 37.13 82.82 -11.94
C SER A 4 36.64 82.66 -10.47
N LYS A 5 36.17 81.50 -9.95
CA LYS A 5 36.82 80.16 -9.73
C LYS A 5 35.81 79.23 -8.95
N MET A 6 35.88 77.89 -8.82
CA MET A 6 36.72 76.81 -9.40
C MET A 6 36.00 75.41 -9.44
N LEU A 7 36.50 74.35 -8.76
CA LEU A 7 36.19 72.88 -8.88
C LEU A 7 36.48 72.13 -7.53
N PRO A 8 36.28 70.79 -7.31
CA PRO A 8 36.09 69.67 -8.27
C PRO A 8 35.07 68.52 -7.97
N ASP A 9 34.67 67.82 -9.06
CA ASP A 9 34.55 66.36 -9.39
C ASP A 9 34.28 65.21 -8.38
N ILE A 10 33.81 63.99 -8.75
CA ILE A 10 33.03 63.34 -9.88
C ILE A 10 32.63 61.91 -9.40
N THR A 11 31.43 61.38 -9.70
CA THR A 11 31.14 60.02 -10.31
C THR A 11 29.65 59.58 -10.25
N SER A 12 29.19 58.89 -11.31
CA SER A 12 27.99 57.99 -11.51
C SER A 12 26.96 57.80 -10.36
N GLY A 13 25.63 57.78 -10.56
CA GLY A 13 24.79 57.25 -11.67
C GLY A 13 24.08 55.94 -11.23
N ALA A 14 22.80 55.62 -11.45
CA ALA A 14 21.70 56.24 -12.23
C ALA A 14 20.29 55.92 -11.63
N ARG A 15 19.20 56.28 -12.34
CA ARG A 15 17.82 56.52 -11.81
C ARG A 15 16.86 55.30 -11.72
N VAL A 16 15.75 55.51 -10.98
CA VAL A 16 14.65 54.54 -10.72
C VAL A 16 13.25 55.09 -11.11
N SER A 17 12.45 54.23 -11.75
CA SER A 17 10.97 54.11 -11.83
C SER A 17 10.00 55.23 -12.29
N ARG A 18 9.30 54.90 -13.40
CA ARG A 18 7.83 54.75 -13.57
C ARG A 18 6.85 55.78 -12.96
N LYS A 19 5.95 56.33 -13.80
CA LYS A 19 4.56 55.82 -14.05
C LYS A 19 3.76 56.79 -14.94
N LEU A 20 2.87 56.26 -15.80
CA LEU A 20 1.43 56.57 -16.01
C LEU A 20 1.04 55.91 -17.36
N LEU A 21 0.06 55.01 -17.58
CA LEU A 21 -1.34 54.80 -17.17
C LEU A 21 -2.32 55.08 -18.35
N TRP A 22 -2.58 54.07 -19.19
CA TRP A 22 -3.94 53.74 -19.70
C TRP A 22 -3.98 52.38 -20.45
N LYS A 23 -5.19 51.83 -20.59
CA LYS A 23 -5.66 50.68 -21.39
C LYS A 23 -7.15 50.94 -21.71
N PRO A 24 -7.77 50.23 -22.68
CA PRO A 24 -7.29 49.83 -24.01
C PRO A 24 -8.31 50.20 -25.11
N VAL A 25 -7.92 50.14 -26.38
CA VAL A 25 -8.88 49.96 -27.50
C VAL A 25 -8.66 48.57 -28.08
N ILE A 26 -9.75 47.88 -28.40
CA ILE A 26 -9.75 46.52 -28.93
C ILE A 26 -9.84 46.59 -30.44
N GLU A 27 -8.76 46.24 -31.13
CA GLU A 27 -8.79 45.79 -32.52
C GLU A 27 -8.25 44.37 -32.57
N LYS A 28 -8.99 43.47 -33.22
CA LYS A 28 -8.51 42.14 -33.59
C LYS A 28 -8.09 42.19 -35.06
N PRO A 29 -6.89 41.70 -35.37
CA PRO A 29 -6.66 41.02 -36.63
C PRO A 29 -6.14 39.59 -36.42
N ASP A 30 -6.85 38.67 -37.05
CA ASP A 30 -6.41 37.44 -37.71
C ASP A 30 -5.35 36.54 -37.08
N THR A 31 -5.89 35.44 -36.56
CA THR A 31 -5.21 34.20 -36.20
C THR A 31 -4.50 33.54 -37.39
N LYS A 32 -3.19 33.71 -37.49
CA LYS A 32 -2.24 32.68 -37.98
C LYS A 32 -0.78 33.00 -37.68
N GLU A 33 -0.38 34.27 -37.71
CA GLU A 33 1.04 34.66 -37.56
C GLU A 33 1.47 34.78 -36.09
N ALA A 34 0.56 35.20 -35.20
CA ALA A 34 0.80 35.22 -33.76
C ALA A 34 1.09 33.83 -33.14
N LEU A 35 0.63 32.74 -33.76
CA LEU A 35 0.92 31.37 -33.32
C LEU A 35 2.36 30.95 -33.69
N ARG A 36 2.81 31.26 -34.91
CA ARG A 36 4.19 30.98 -35.36
C ARG A 36 5.24 31.75 -34.55
N ALA A 37 4.91 32.95 -34.08
CA ALA A 37 5.78 33.75 -33.21
C ALA A 37 5.94 33.17 -31.78
N ILE A 38 5.01 32.32 -31.33
CA ILE A 38 5.05 31.67 -30.02
C ILE A 38 5.80 30.32 -30.09
N GLU A 39 5.72 29.61 -31.20
CA GLU A 39 6.47 28.35 -31.43
C GLU A 39 7.99 28.54 -31.48
N LEU A 40 8.48 29.74 -31.82
CA LEU A 40 9.92 30.05 -31.94
C LEU A 40 10.61 30.45 -30.62
N ARG A 41 9.99 30.20 -29.46
CA ARG A 41 10.60 30.45 -28.13
C ARG A 41 10.69 29.26 -27.19
N MET A 42 10.48 28.05 -27.69
CA MET A 42 10.92 26.83 -27.00
C MET A 42 12.41 26.59 -27.31
N PRO A 43 13.27 26.33 -26.31
CA PRO A 43 14.62 25.83 -26.57
C PRO A 43 14.49 24.54 -27.38
N ARG A 44 15.20 24.43 -28.51
CA ARG A 44 15.33 23.13 -29.17
C ARG A 44 16.08 22.22 -28.22
N ASP A 45 15.46 21.12 -27.80
CA ASP A 45 16.12 20.11 -26.98
C ASP A 45 17.41 19.69 -27.69
N SER A 46 18.53 19.81 -26.99
CA SER A 46 19.81 19.42 -27.58
C SER A 46 19.83 17.90 -27.76
N PHE A 47 20.43 17.42 -28.85
CA PHE A 47 20.57 16.01 -29.21
C PHE A 47 21.40 15.16 -28.20
N HIS A 48 21.65 15.68 -27.01
CA HIS A 48 22.35 15.03 -25.89
C HIS A 48 21.47 14.82 -24.64
N GLN A 49 20.19 15.21 -24.68
CA GLN A 49 19.25 14.93 -23.58
C GLN A 49 18.42 13.66 -23.82
N ASN A 50 19.10 12.52 -23.93
CA ASN A 50 18.46 11.28 -23.47
C ASN A 50 18.16 11.46 -21.98
N PRO A 51 16.89 11.35 -21.53
CA PRO A 51 16.56 11.53 -20.12
C PRO A 51 17.35 10.51 -19.29
N ARG A 52 18.13 10.98 -18.31
CA ARG A 52 18.96 10.11 -17.46
C ARG A 52 18.05 9.24 -16.59
N ILE A 53 17.68 8.07 -17.09
CA ILE A 53 16.86 7.09 -16.36
C ILE A 53 17.63 6.70 -15.10
N THR A 54 17.10 7.10 -13.95
CA THR A 54 17.76 6.94 -12.66
C THR A 54 17.32 5.63 -12.03
N TYR A 55 18.27 4.76 -11.67
CA TYR A 55 18.01 3.47 -11.05
C TYR A 55 18.40 3.44 -9.56
N PRO A 56 17.59 2.82 -8.68
CA PRO A 56 16.22 2.37 -8.94
C PRO A 56 15.30 3.58 -9.24
N GLN A 57 14.20 3.35 -9.95
CA GLN A 57 13.29 4.43 -10.38
C GLN A 57 12.80 5.27 -9.20
N SER A 58 12.45 6.52 -9.47
CA SER A 58 11.85 7.37 -8.45
C SER A 58 10.48 6.84 -8.05
N PRO A 59 10.16 6.74 -6.73
CA PRO A 59 8.80 6.43 -6.29
C PRO A 59 7.73 7.37 -6.87
N SER A 60 8.12 8.57 -7.33
CA SER A 60 7.24 9.54 -7.99
C SER A 60 6.72 9.07 -9.35
N GLU A 61 7.46 8.24 -10.09
CA GLU A 61 7.01 7.66 -11.37
C GLU A 61 5.76 6.77 -11.18
N TRP A 62 5.54 6.29 -9.95
CA TRP A 62 4.44 5.42 -9.54
C TRP A 62 3.35 6.17 -8.76
N ARG A 63 3.45 7.50 -8.62
CA ARG A 63 2.43 8.33 -7.97
C ARG A 63 1.43 8.82 -9.01
N THR A 64 0.19 8.39 -8.90
CA THR A 64 -0.95 8.88 -9.71
C THR A 64 -1.35 10.33 -9.42
N TYR A 65 -0.68 11.00 -8.48
CA TYR A 65 -0.92 12.41 -8.16
C TYR A 65 0.41 13.17 -8.12
N THR A 66 0.65 13.94 -9.19
CA THR A 66 1.55 15.08 -9.19
C THR A 66 0.76 16.32 -8.74
N PRO A 67 1.01 16.87 -7.53
CA PRO A 67 0.51 18.19 -7.21
C PRO A 67 1.15 19.17 -8.20
N GLN A 68 0.35 19.86 -9.01
CA GLN A 68 0.87 20.84 -9.94
C GLN A 68 1.67 21.91 -9.17
N PRO A 69 2.93 22.19 -9.54
CA PRO A 69 3.78 23.13 -8.82
C PRO A 69 3.30 24.56 -9.06
N HIS A 70 2.27 24.97 -8.33
CA HIS A 70 1.89 26.36 -8.19
C HIS A 70 3.00 27.03 -7.39
N PHE A 71 3.92 27.68 -8.10
CA PHE A 71 5.08 28.35 -7.52
C PHE A 71 4.62 29.62 -6.81
N ILE A 72 4.12 29.47 -5.58
CA ILE A 72 3.73 30.59 -4.72
C ILE A 72 5.03 31.28 -4.30
N GLN A 73 5.30 32.45 -4.86
CA GLN A 73 6.40 33.30 -4.38
C GLN A 73 6.15 33.63 -2.89
N PRO A 74 7.17 33.46 -2.02
CA PRO A 74 7.03 33.84 -0.62
C PRO A 74 6.89 35.37 -0.52
N ARG A 75 5.68 35.83 -0.22
CA ARG A 75 5.46 37.21 0.24
C ARG A 75 5.79 37.30 1.72
N ILE A 76 6.55 38.32 2.09
CA ILE A 76 6.59 38.80 3.48
C ILE A 76 5.17 39.33 3.79
N VAL A 77 4.60 38.85 4.89
CA VAL A 77 3.27 39.25 5.38
C VAL A 77 3.46 39.81 6.78
N GLU A 78 3.05 41.06 6.99
CA GLU A 78 3.01 41.67 8.32
C GLU A 78 2.02 40.92 9.21
N GLN A 79 2.46 40.49 10.39
CA GLN A 79 1.61 39.77 11.32
C GLN A 79 0.71 40.74 12.10
N PRO A 80 -0.61 40.54 12.14
CA PRO A 80 -1.51 41.39 12.91
C PRO A 80 -1.46 41.10 14.41
N ASP A 81 -1.70 42.15 15.19
CA ASP A 81 -1.64 42.21 16.66
C ASP A 81 -2.32 41.02 17.39
N PRO A 82 -1.64 40.37 18.37
CA PRO A 82 -2.18 39.23 19.12
C PRO A 82 -3.53 39.50 19.81
N ALA A 83 -3.86 40.73 20.18
CA ALA A 83 -5.17 41.05 20.78
C ALA A 83 -6.36 40.78 19.82
N ARG A 84 -6.11 40.74 18.50
CA ARG A 84 -7.13 40.45 17.49
C ARG A 84 -7.33 38.95 17.24
N LEU A 85 -6.38 38.10 17.66
CA LEU A 85 -6.38 36.65 17.45
C LEU A 85 -7.34 35.90 18.39
N GLU A 86 -7.54 36.37 19.62
CA GLU A 86 -8.41 35.69 20.60
C GLU A 86 -9.87 35.60 20.12
N LYS A 87 -10.41 36.68 19.54
CA LYS A 87 -11.79 36.73 19.02
C LYS A 87 -11.98 35.95 17.71
N GLN A 88 -10.90 35.52 17.05
CA GLN A 88 -10.94 34.70 15.83
C GLN A 88 -10.42 33.27 16.02
N CYS A 89 -10.19 32.83 17.27
CA CYS A 89 -9.50 31.58 17.53
C CYS A 89 -10.22 30.36 16.95
N ILE A 90 -9.58 29.75 15.95
CA ILE A 90 -10.04 28.59 15.17
C ILE A 90 -10.36 27.39 16.08
N TYR A 91 -9.83 27.36 17.31
CA TYR A 91 -10.14 26.34 18.32
C TYR A 91 -11.61 26.25 18.70
N ARG A 92 -12.37 27.36 18.79
CA ARG A 92 -13.82 27.27 19.11
C ARG A 92 -14.60 26.65 17.94
N LYS A 93 -14.25 27.01 16.69
CA LYS A 93 -14.78 26.35 15.48
C LYS A 93 -14.30 24.89 15.34
N LYS A 94 -13.11 24.53 15.85
CA LYS A 94 -12.66 23.12 15.95
C LYS A 94 -13.42 22.35 17.03
N LEU A 95 -13.79 22.97 18.14
CA LEU A 95 -14.56 22.35 19.22
C LEU A 95 -16.03 22.13 18.79
N GLU A 96 -16.64 23.11 18.13
CA GLU A 96 -17.94 22.97 17.45
C GLU A 96 -17.88 21.89 16.35
N LYS A 97 -16.83 21.90 15.51
CA LYS A 97 -16.60 20.82 14.52
C LYS A 97 -16.21 19.48 15.15
N ALA A 98 -15.74 19.43 16.38
CA ALA A 98 -15.47 18.19 17.10
C ALA A 98 -16.76 17.62 17.69
N LYS A 99 -17.66 18.47 18.23
CA LYS A 99 -19.01 18.09 18.63
C LYS A 99 -19.84 17.59 17.44
N SER A 100 -19.81 18.28 16.29
CA SER A 100 -20.50 17.80 15.08
C SER A 100 -19.80 16.61 14.40
N LYS A 101 -18.47 16.45 14.53
CA LYS A 101 -17.78 15.20 14.14
C LYS A 101 -18.02 14.04 15.11
N ALA A 102 -18.33 14.29 16.38
CA ALA A 102 -18.77 13.25 17.32
C ALA A 102 -20.18 12.77 16.95
N ALA A 103 -21.09 13.70 16.60
CA ALA A 103 -22.40 13.36 16.05
C ALA A 103 -22.30 12.60 14.71
N LYS A 104 -21.43 13.02 13.78
CA LYS A 104 -21.18 12.32 12.50
C LYS A 104 -20.27 11.09 12.58
N LYS A 105 -19.67 10.78 13.73
CA LYS A 105 -18.88 9.54 13.92
C LYS A 105 -19.75 8.30 14.18
N LYS A 106 -21.08 8.44 14.22
CA LYS A 106 -22.03 7.31 14.32
C LYS A 106 -22.34 6.62 12.97
N SER A 107 -21.81 7.09 11.83
CA SER A 107 -22.19 6.53 10.51
C SER A 107 -21.04 6.19 9.54
N ASP A 108 -19.77 6.32 9.92
CA ASP A 108 -18.64 5.98 9.04
C ASP A 108 -17.44 5.44 9.85
N PHE A 109 -17.46 4.14 10.14
CA PHE A 109 -16.29 3.40 10.61
C PHE A 109 -15.96 2.30 9.59
N SER A 110 -15.11 2.65 8.62
CA SER A 110 -14.78 1.78 7.49
C SER A 110 -14.10 0.48 7.96
N LEU A 111 -14.73 -0.67 7.66
CA LEU A 111 -14.31 -2.04 8.00
C LEU A 111 -12.97 -2.49 7.34
N LEU A 112 -12.28 -1.58 6.63
CA LEU A 112 -11.11 -1.90 5.81
C LEU A 112 -9.79 -2.13 6.59
N LYS A 113 -9.84 -2.18 7.93
CA LYS A 113 -8.66 -2.48 8.77
C LYS A 113 -8.56 -3.93 9.23
N PHE A 114 -9.60 -4.75 9.07
CA PHE A 114 -9.70 -6.06 9.74
C PHE A 114 -9.11 -7.25 8.95
N VAL A 115 -8.69 -7.09 7.69
CA VAL A 115 -8.02 -8.16 6.89
C VAL A 115 -6.55 -8.38 7.33
N LYS A 116 -6.21 -8.06 8.57
CA LYS A 116 -4.91 -8.29 9.21
C LYS A 116 -5.05 -8.73 10.68
N LEU A 117 -5.92 -9.69 10.98
CA LEU A 117 -5.68 -10.66 12.06
C LEU A 117 -6.58 -11.91 11.93
N ALA A 118 -6.25 -12.77 10.97
CA ALA A 118 -6.76 -14.15 10.91
C ALA A 118 -5.61 -15.14 10.63
N LYS A 119 -4.48 -14.92 11.31
CA LYS A 119 -3.51 -15.97 11.57
C LYS A 119 -3.81 -16.50 12.97
N ILE A 120 -4.28 -17.73 13.05
CA ILE A 120 -4.14 -18.53 14.25
C ILE A 120 -2.63 -18.80 14.40
N LYS A 121 -1.96 -17.89 15.11
CA LYS A 121 -0.64 -18.08 15.70
C LYS A 121 -0.70 -17.44 17.08
N SER A 122 -0.68 -18.28 18.11
CA SER A 122 -0.19 -17.89 19.42
C SER A 122 1.25 -17.35 19.28
N LYS A 123 1.59 -16.34 20.11
CA LYS A 123 2.76 -15.44 19.99
C LYS A 123 2.65 -14.43 18.82
N GLU A 124 2.63 -13.11 19.02
CA GLU A 124 2.83 -12.26 20.22
C GLU A 124 1.76 -11.16 20.29
N ILE A 125 1.15 -10.98 21.47
CA ILE A 125 0.36 -9.80 21.80
C ILE A 125 1.21 -8.95 22.75
N TYR A 126 1.64 -7.78 22.27
CA TYR A 126 2.41 -6.83 23.07
C TYR A 126 1.52 -6.21 24.16
N MET A 127 1.66 -6.69 25.40
CA MET A 127 1.30 -6.03 26.68
C MET A 127 0.12 -5.02 26.65
N TRP A 128 -1.11 -5.50 26.83
CA TRP A 128 -2.23 -4.73 27.37
C TRP A 128 -2.80 -5.55 28.53
N GLU A 129 -2.95 -4.94 29.71
CA GLU A 129 -3.21 -5.62 31.00
C GLU A 129 -4.38 -6.62 30.94
N GLU A 130 -4.11 -7.90 31.25
CA GLU A 130 -5.03 -9.00 30.95
C GLU A 130 -6.26 -9.06 31.87
N ASN A 131 -6.24 -8.38 33.00
CA ASN A 131 -7.22 -8.53 34.09
C ASN A 131 -8.58 -7.85 33.82
N LEU A 132 -8.69 -6.99 32.80
CA LEU A 132 -9.90 -6.18 32.53
C LEU A 132 -10.85 -6.75 31.45
N LYS A 133 -10.55 -7.93 30.87
CA LYS A 133 -11.36 -8.54 29.80
C LYS A 133 -12.70 -9.13 30.30
N PRO A 134 -12.75 -10.06 31.28
CA PRO A 134 -13.96 -10.84 31.55
C PRO A 134 -15.07 -10.02 32.22
N GLU A 135 -14.72 -9.06 33.08
CA GLU A 135 -15.70 -8.21 33.77
C GLU A 135 -16.44 -7.30 32.80
N ARG A 136 -15.70 -6.70 31.85
CA ARG A 136 -16.29 -5.83 30.81
C ARG A 136 -17.16 -6.62 29.84
N LEU A 137 -16.81 -7.86 29.51
CA LEU A 137 -17.66 -8.76 28.73
C LEU A 137 -18.95 -9.10 29.48
N LYS A 138 -18.87 -9.48 30.76
CA LYS A 138 -20.06 -9.72 31.62
C LYS A 138 -20.98 -8.49 31.68
N VAL A 139 -20.42 -7.29 31.80
CA VAL A 139 -21.17 -6.03 31.79
C VAL A 139 -21.86 -5.81 30.44
N LEU A 140 -21.18 -6.00 29.31
CA LEU A 140 -21.78 -5.91 27.98
C LEU A 140 -22.89 -6.95 27.76
N MET A 141 -22.68 -8.20 28.18
CA MET A 141 -23.71 -9.24 28.15
C MET A 141 -24.95 -8.85 28.95
N LYS A 142 -24.78 -8.22 30.14
CA LYS A 142 -25.90 -7.70 30.93
C LYS A 142 -26.65 -6.56 30.22
N TYR A 143 -25.98 -5.73 29.42
CA TYR A 143 -26.64 -4.68 28.65
C TYR A 143 -27.49 -5.20 27.48
N LEU A 144 -27.29 -6.44 27.01
CA LEU A 144 -28.19 -7.08 26.03
C LEU A 144 -29.63 -7.25 26.56
N THR A 145 -29.81 -7.32 27.88
CA THR A 145 -31.13 -7.38 28.55
C THR A 145 -31.52 -6.04 29.21
N SER A 146 -30.89 -4.93 28.82
CA SER A 146 -31.29 -3.58 29.24
C SER A 146 -32.73 -3.27 28.79
N PRO A 147 -33.55 -2.55 29.59
CA PRO A 147 -34.85 -2.05 29.14
C PRO A 147 -34.75 -0.96 28.04
N VAL A 148 -33.54 -0.47 27.75
CA VAL A 148 -33.29 0.56 26.74
C VAL A 148 -32.73 -0.10 25.47
N GLU A 149 -33.51 -0.13 24.40
CA GLU A 149 -33.13 -0.74 23.10
C GLU A 149 -31.78 -0.23 22.57
N LEU A 150 -31.48 1.06 22.77
CA LEU A 150 -30.21 1.65 22.35
C LEU A 150 -28.99 1.06 23.08
N ASP A 151 -29.13 0.70 24.36
CA ASP A 151 -28.06 0.04 25.12
C ASP A 151 -27.86 -1.40 24.63
N GLN A 152 -28.96 -2.11 24.34
CA GLN A 152 -28.91 -3.47 23.80
C GLN A 152 -28.20 -3.49 22.44
N LEU A 153 -28.52 -2.54 21.55
CA LEU A 153 -27.86 -2.37 20.26
C LEU A 153 -26.37 -2.07 20.42
N TYR A 154 -25.99 -1.15 21.32
CA TYR A 154 -24.58 -0.86 21.57
C TYR A 154 -23.83 -2.03 22.20
N ALA A 155 -24.47 -2.80 23.08
CA ALA A 155 -23.91 -3.99 23.67
C ALA A 155 -23.64 -5.08 22.62
N ALA A 156 -24.63 -5.39 21.79
CA ALA A 156 -24.48 -6.35 20.69
C ALA A 156 -23.35 -5.93 19.75
N GLN A 157 -23.40 -4.68 19.25
CA GLN A 157 -22.37 -4.13 18.37
C GLN A 157 -20.97 -4.18 19.00
N ALA A 158 -20.83 -3.82 20.28
CA ALA A 158 -19.55 -3.85 20.98
C ALA A 158 -18.99 -5.28 21.08
N LEU A 159 -19.83 -6.26 21.43
CA LEU A 159 -19.42 -7.66 21.53
C LEU A 159 -18.92 -8.20 20.18
N GLY A 160 -19.63 -7.91 19.07
CA GLY A 160 -19.17 -8.27 17.72
C GLY A 160 -17.86 -7.59 17.32
N GLN A 161 -17.71 -6.29 17.62
CA GLN A 161 -16.50 -5.52 17.29
C GLN A 161 -15.28 -5.86 18.16
N LEU A 162 -15.47 -6.42 19.35
CA LEU A 162 -14.37 -6.92 20.19
C LEU A 162 -13.71 -8.18 19.63
N GLY A 163 -14.41 -8.95 18.79
CA GLY A 163 -13.86 -10.15 18.15
C GLY A 163 -13.63 -11.33 19.11
N ILE A 164 -14.27 -11.33 20.28
CA ILE A 164 -14.10 -12.36 21.32
C ILE A 164 -15.24 -13.38 21.22
N ALA A 165 -14.93 -14.52 20.59
CA ALA A 165 -15.85 -15.65 20.41
C ALA A 165 -15.85 -16.62 21.60
N GLU A 166 -16.03 -16.11 22.82
CA GLU A 166 -16.27 -16.93 24.01
C GLU A 166 -17.71 -17.47 24.01
N GLU A 167 -17.93 -18.72 24.44
CA GLU A 167 -19.26 -19.35 24.41
C GLU A 167 -20.30 -18.60 25.26
N SER A 168 -19.86 -17.89 26.31
CA SER A 168 -20.66 -16.94 27.10
C SER A 168 -21.23 -15.79 26.25
N VAL A 169 -20.41 -15.20 25.39
CA VAL A 169 -20.80 -14.13 24.46
C VAL A 169 -21.68 -14.68 23.34
N LEU A 170 -21.31 -15.83 22.77
CA LEU A 170 -22.05 -16.47 21.69
C LEU A 170 -23.46 -16.88 22.14
N SER A 171 -23.60 -17.52 23.30
CA SER A 171 -24.90 -17.91 23.85
C SER A 171 -25.81 -16.72 24.16
N ALA A 172 -25.30 -15.63 24.75
CA ALA A 172 -26.08 -14.42 25.01
C ALA A 172 -26.56 -13.74 23.71
N LEU A 173 -25.71 -13.67 22.68
CA LEU A 173 -26.11 -13.15 21.37
C LEU A 173 -27.10 -14.09 20.65
N ARG A 174 -26.94 -15.42 20.76
CA ARG A 174 -27.90 -16.40 20.20
C ARG A 174 -29.28 -16.26 20.83
N SER A 175 -29.36 -16.17 22.16
CA SER A 175 -30.59 -15.89 22.91
C SER A 175 -31.23 -14.58 22.42
N THR A 176 -30.45 -13.50 22.29
CA THR A 176 -30.92 -12.22 21.75
C THR A 176 -31.53 -12.35 20.34
N VAL A 177 -30.94 -13.17 19.44
CA VAL A 177 -31.48 -13.43 18.10
C VAL A 177 -32.77 -14.28 18.12
N GLN A 178 -32.96 -15.16 19.10
CA GLN A 178 -34.09 -16.08 19.19
C GLN A 178 -35.30 -15.49 19.93
N GLU A 179 -35.06 -14.75 21.02
CA GLU A 179 -36.08 -14.34 21.99
C GLU A 179 -36.55 -12.89 21.81
N CYS A 180 -35.75 -12.04 21.16
CA CYS A 180 -36.09 -10.62 21.02
C CYS A 180 -37.14 -10.38 19.92
N ASN A 181 -38.08 -9.46 20.17
CA ASN A 181 -39.07 -9.02 19.17
C ASN A 181 -38.63 -7.79 18.34
N SER A 182 -37.55 -7.08 18.73
CA SER A 182 -37.01 -5.95 17.96
C SER A 182 -36.23 -6.45 16.75
N LEU A 183 -36.67 -6.06 15.54
CA LEU A 183 -35.99 -6.36 14.29
C LEU A 183 -34.58 -5.70 14.21
N PRO A 184 -34.39 -4.41 14.61
CA PRO A 184 -33.05 -3.83 14.74
C PRO A 184 -32.11 -4.65 15.66
N LEU A 185 -32.59 -5.09 16.82
CA LEU A 185 -31.75 -5.81 17.78
C LEU A 185 -31.45 -7.25 17.33
N GLN A 186 -32.43 -7.96 16.76
CA GLN A 186 -32.20 -9.25 16.09
C GLN A 186 -31.10 -9.13 15.03
N TYR A 187 -31.14 -8.07 14.21
CA TYR A 187 -30.14 -7.83 13.18
C TYR A 187 -28.75 -7.55 13.76
N GLU A 188 -28.64 -6.65 14.74
CA GLU A 188 -27.33 -6.29 15.29
C GLU A 188 -26.68 -7.47 16.03
N ALA A 189 -27.47 -8.28 16.73
CA ALA A 189 -27.00 -9.51 17.35
C ALA A 189 -26.59 -10.58 16.31
N ALA A 190 -27.38 -10.76 15.24
CA ALA A 190 -27.04 -11.67 14.14
C ALA A 190 -25.80 -11.22 13.36
N ARG A 191 -25.65 -9.91 13.10
CA ARG A 191 -24.47 -9.31 12.48
C ARG A 191 -23.22 -9.52 13.33
N SER A 192 -23.36 -9.36 14.65
CA SER A 192 -22.28 -9.57 15.62
C SER A 192 -21.87 -11.03 15.70
N LEU A 193 -22.82 -11.98 15.72
CA LEU A 193 -22.53 -13.42 15.62
C LEU A 193 -21.79 -13.77 14.33
N ALA A 194 -22.20 -13.20 13.19
CA ALA A 194 -21.52 -13.43 11.92
C ALA A 194 -20.07 -12.90 11.96
N LEU A 195 -19.83 -11.70 12.48
CA LEU A 195 -18.47 -11.16 12.68
C LEU A 195 -17.58 -12.05 13.57
N LEU A 196 -18.18 -12.79 14.51
CA LEU A 196 -17.50 -13.79 15.35
C LEU A 196 -17.36 -15.18 14.68
N GLY A 197 -17.82 -15.34 13.43
CA GLY A 197 -17.73 -16.58 12.64
C GLY A 197 -18.95 -17.50 12.70
N CYS A 198 -20.00 -17.15 13.45
CA CYS A 198 -21.17 -18.00 13.66
C CYS A 198 -22.24 -17.82 12.56
N LEU A 199 -22.20 -18.69 11.54
CA LEU A 199 -23.14 -18.70 10.41
C LEU A 199 -24.25 -19.77 10.56
N GLU A 200 -24.92 -19.75 11.71
CA GLU A 200 -26.03 -20.66 12.05
C GLU A 200 -27.34 -20.30 11.32
N THR A 201 -28.29 -21.25 11.27
CA THR A 201 -29.56 -21.12 10.53
C THR A 201 -30.35 -19.87 10.86
N SER A 202 -30.42 -19.50 12.15
CA SER A 202 -31.10 -18.31 12.66
C SER A 202 -30.42 -17.03 12.16
N VAL A 203 -29.10 -16.96 12.34
CA VAL A 203 -28.25 -15.84 11.91
C VAL A 203 -28.35 -15.61 10.40
N VAL A 204 -28.15 -16.65 9.59
CA VAL A 204 -28.25 -16.56 8.12
C VAL A 204 -29.66 -16.15 7.69
N LYS A 205 -30.73 -16.65 8.34
CA LYS A 205 -32.11 -16.23 8.06
C LYS A 205 -32.32 -14.73 8.34
N VAL A 206 -31.82 -14.20 9.46
CA VAL A 206 -31.95 -12.77 9.80
C VAL A 206 -31.20 -11.91 8.79
N LEU A 207 -29.93 -12.22 8.50
CA LEU A 207 -29.13 -11.49 7.51
C LEU A 207 -29.77 -11.50 6.12
N LEU A 208 -30.34 -12.64 5.69
CA LEU A 208 -31.07 -12.75 4.42
C LEU A 208 -32.38 -11.95 4.38
N ARG A 209 -33.06 -11.71 5.51
CA ARG A 209 -34.20 -10.77 5.55
C ARG A 209 -33.73 -9.35 5.27
N HIS A 210 -32.64 -8.92 5.91
CA HIS A 210 -32.08 -7.56 5.76
C HIS A 210 -31.54 -7.31 4.35
N LEU A 211 -30.84 -8.28 3.75
CA LEU A 211 -30.40 -8.20 2.35
C LEU A 211 -31.55 -8.07 1.34
N LYS A 212 -32.76 -8.55 1.67
CA LYS A 212 -33.94 -8.45 0.80
C LYS A 212 -34.71 -7.16 1.00
N ALA A 213 -35.11 -6.87 2.24
CA ALA A 213 -36.20 -5.95 2.53
C ALA A 213 -35.79 -4.49 2.76
N MET A 214 -34.49 -4.22 2.92
CA MET A 214 -34.04 -2.95 3.51
C MET A 214 -33.17 -2.08 2.59
N SER A 215 -32.81 -0.89 3.09
CA SER A 215 -32.11 0.16 2.36
C SER A 215 -30.70 -0.24 1.91
N MET A 216 -30.16 0.48 0.92
CA MET A 216 -28.85 0.19 0.33
C MET A 216 -27.72 0.13 1.36
N ASP A 217 -27.72 1.03 2.35
CA ASP A 217 -26.68 1.06 3.39
C ASP A 217 -26.76 -0.13 4.35
N GLN A 218 -27.97 -0.60 4.65
CA GLN A 218 -28.17 -1.80 5.48
C GLN A 218 -27.82 -3.08 4.72
N ARG A 219 -28.04 -3.11 3.39
CA ARG A 219 -27.53 -4.21 2.54
C ARG A 219 -25.99 -4.21 2.47
N LYS A 220 -25.35 -3.04 2.35
CA LYS A 220 -23.88 -2.87 2.40
C LYS A 220 -23.31 -3.42 3.70
N ASP A 221 -23.89 -3.03 4.83
CA ASP A 221 -23.46 -3.47 6.15
C ASP A 221 -23.61 -5.00 6.33
N ALA A 222 -24.74 -5.57 5.93
CA ALA A 222 -24.98 -7.01 5.99
C ALA A 222 -24.01 -7.81 5.10
N LEU A 223 -23.75 -7.35 3.87
CA LEU A 223 -22.73 -7.95 2.99
C LEU A 223 -21.32 -7.81 3.56
N ALA A 224 -20.97 -6.66 4.16
CA ALA A 224 -19.65 -6.46 4.72
C ALA A 224 -19.38 -7.40 5.91
N ALA A 225 -20.38 -7.63 6.77
CA ALA A 225 -20.30 -8.63 7.84
C ALA A 225 -20.17 -10.05 7.28
N LEU A 226 -21.04 -10.45 6.34
CA LEU A 226 -20.97 -11.76 5.67
C LEU A 226 -19.61 -11.99 5.00
N LYS A 227 -19.06 -10.99 4.31
CA LYS A 227 -17.76 -11.07 3.64
C LYS A 227 -16.62 -11.36 4.61
N VAL A 228 -16.60 -10.71 5.79
CA VAL A 228 -15.60 -10.99 6.85
C VAL A 228 -15.77 -12.41 7.38
N SER A 229 -17.00 -12.80 7.68
CA SER A 229 -17.37 -14.14 8.19
C SER A 229 -16.93 -15.26 7.24
N LEU A 230 -17.30 -15.12 5.96
CA LEU A 230 -17.04 -16.09 4.90
C LEU A 230 -15.57 -16.13 4.51
N GLN A 231 -14.88 -14.98 4.53
CA GLN A 231 -13.43 -14.95 4.33
C GLN A 231 -12.71 -15.75 5.43
N ALA A 232 -13.04 -15.52 6.71
CA ALA A 232 -12.48 -16.28 7.83
C ALA A 232 -12.78 -17.79 7.70
N TRP A 233 -14.05 -18.15 7.51
CA TRP A 233 -14.49 -19.53 7.30
C TRP A 233 -13.77 -20.23 6.13
N SER A 234 -13.54 -19.52 5.02
CA SER A 234 -12.86 -20.07 3.84
C SER A 234 -11.38 -20.40 4.08
N VAL A 235 -10.75 -19.75 5.07
CA VAL A 235 -9.34 -19.94 5.45
C VAL A 235 -9.19 -21.05 6.50
N MET A 236 -10.26 -21.37 7.25
CA MET A 236 -10.23 -22.45 8.24
C MET A 236 -9.96 -23.83 7.58
N PRO A 237 -9.28 -24.76 8.28
CA PRO A 237 -9.13 -26.14 7.83
C PRO A 237 -10.49 -26.81 7.58
N PRO A 238 -10.63 -27.69 6.58
CA PRO A 238 -11.93 -28.31 6.24
C PRO A 238 -12.65 -29.00 7.41
N PHE A 239 -11.90 -29.56 8.37
CA PHE A 239 -12.44 -30.23 9.56
C PHE A 239 -12.95 -29.28 10.65
N GLU A 240 -12.57 -27.99 10.61
CA GLU A 240 -13.07 -26.95 11.52
C GLU A 240 -14.23 -26.14 10.91
N ARG A 241 -14.51 -26.32 9.61
CA ARG A 241 -15.59 -25.60 8.94
C ARG A 241 -16.95 -26.14 9.38
N SER A 242 -17.63 -25.37 10.23
CA SER A 242 -19.05 -25.56 10.48
C SER A 242 -19.85 -25.46 9.17
N CYS A 243 -20.84 -26.34 9.00
CA CYS A 243 -21.76 -26.27 7.86
C CYS A 243 -22.56 -24.97 7.89
N ILE A 244 -22.51 -24.18 6.81
CA ILE A 244 -23.29 -22.94 6.70
C ILE A 244 -24.75 -23.32 6.44
N ALA A 245 -25.58 -23.22 7.47
CA ALA A 245 -26.96 -23.66 7.37
C ALA A 245 -27.77 -22.74 6.45
N GLY A 246 -28.45 -23.33 5.46
CA GLY A 246 -29.15 -22.58 4.42
C GLY A 246 -28.24 -22.04 3.30
N GLN A 247 -27.03 -22.58 3.13
CA GLN A 247 -26.07 -22.21 2.07
C GLN A 247 -26.70 -22.07 0.68
N SER A 248 -27.57 -23.00 0.23
CA SER A 248 -28.26 -22.90 -1.07
C SER A 248 -29.18 -21.67 -1.19
N CYS A 249 -29.82 -21.27 -0.10
CA CYS A 249 -30.62 -20.04 -0.06
C CYS A 249 -29.71 -18.80 -0.04
N LEU A 250 -28.56 -18.86 0.65
CA LEU A 250 -27.58 -17.77 0.67
C LEU A 250 -26.97 -17.54 -0.72
N ILE A 251 -26.48 -18.60 -1.37
CA ILE A 251 -25.97 -18.60 -2.76
C ILE A 251 -26.98 -17.93 -3.70
N ARG A 252 -28.22 -18.43 -3.77
CA ARG A 252 -29.26 -17.87 -4.66
C ARG A 252 -29.55 -16.38 -4.41
N ASN A 253 -29.44 -15.91 -3.16
CA ASN A 253 -29.63 -14.48 -2.87
C ASN A 253 -28.42 -13.64 -3.25
N LEU A 254 -27.20 -14.16 -3.10
CA LEU A 254 -25.96 -13.50 -3.53
C LEU A 254 -25.88 -13.43 -5.05
N GLU A 255 -26.14 -14.52 -5.77
CA GLU A 255 -26.25 -14.54 -7.24
C GLU A 255 -27.24 -13.49 -7.74
N ARG A 256 -28.42 -13.42 -7.10
CA ARG A 256 -29.43 -12.40 -7.43
C ARG A 256 -28.91 -10.98 -7.16
N LEU A 257 -28.15 -10.74 -6.09
CA LEU A 257 -27.54 -9.41 -5.83
C LEU A 257 -26.48 -9.06 -6.87
N VAL A 258 -25.64 -10.02 -7.28
CA VAL A 258 -24.64 -9.83 -8.35
C VAL A 258 -25.31 -9.50 -9.69
N ASN A 259 -26.45 -10.14 -10.00
CA ASN A 259 -27.15 -9.98 -11.27
C ASN A 259 -28.14 -8.80 -11.34
N LEU A 260 -28.57 -8.24 -10.20
CA LEU A 260 -29.53 -7.13 -10.14
C LEU A 260 -28.90 -5.74 -10.30
N GLN A 261 -27.57 -5.64 -10.21
CA GLN A 261 -26.85 -4.38 -10.10
C GLN A 261 -25.76 -4.27 -11.18
N ASP A 262 -25.32 -3.04 -11.44
CA ASP A 262 -24.16 -2.80 -12.31
C ASP A 262 -22.93 -3.55 -11.75
N PRO A 263 -22.20 -4.36 -12.55
CA PRO A 263 -20.91 -4.96 -12.16
C PRO A 263 -19.91 -3.98 -11.54
N LEU A 264 -20.02 -2.68 -11.85
CA LEU A 264 -19.17 -1.62 -11.35
C LEU A 264 -19.51 -1.19 -9.90
N GLU A 265 -20.72 -1.49 -9.39
CA GLU A 265 -21.11 -1.13 -8.02
C GLU A 265 -20.26 -1.88 -6.97
N GLU A 266 -20.06 -1.28 -5.80
CA GLU A 266 -19.35 -1.93 -4.69
C GLU A 266 -20.11 -3.16 -4.16
N MET A 267 -21.44 -3.12 -4.23
CA MET A 267 -22.34 -4.18 -3.77
C MET A 267 -22.24 -5.46 -4.59
N SER A 268 -22.31 -5.37 -5.92
CA SER A 268 -22.19 -6.50 -6.85
C SER A 268 -20.85 -7.24 -6.64
N PHE A 269 -19.78 -6.46 -6.45
CA PHE A 269 -18.44 -6.99 -6.19
C PHE A 269 -18.35 -7.69 -4.83
N ASP A 270 -18.85 -7.09 -3.75
CA ASP A 270 -18.84 -7.70 -2.42
C ASP A 270 -19.74 -8.94 -2.33
N ALA A 271 -20.87 -8.95 -3.03
CA ALA A 271 -21.74 -10.13 -3.16
C ALA A 271 -21.03 -11.27 -3.93
N ALA A 272 -20.32 -10.95 -5.01
CA ALA A 272 -19.53 -11.92 -5.76
C ALA A 272 -18.33 -12.47 -4.96
N LEU A 273 -17.69 -11.64 -4.11
CA LEU A 273 -16.68 -12.12 -3.17
C LEU A 273 -17.27 -13.11 -2.15
N CYS A 274 -18.43 -12.79 -1.55
CA CYS A 274 -19.13 -13.71 -0.65
C CYS A 274 -19.49 -15.04 -1.34
N LEU A 275 -19.97 -14.96 -2.58
CA LEU A 275 -20.31 -16.11 -3.39
C LEU A 275 -19.07 -16.97 -3.70
N GLY A 276 -17.94 -16.36 -4.05
CA GLY A 276 -16.67 -17.05 -4.28
C GLY A 276 -16.07 -17.73 -3.04
N TYR A 277 -16.31 -17.19 -1.84
CA TYR A 277 -15.95 -17.87 -0.58
C TYR A 277 -16.85 -19.07 -0.26
N LEU A 278 -18.13 -19.02 -0.64
CA LEU A 278 -19.11 -20.10 -0.44
C LEU A 278 -18.97 -21.24 -1.46
N ASP A 279 -18.69 -20.88 -2.71
CA ASP A 279 -18.56 -21.79 -3.84
C ASP A 279 -17.44 -21.32 -4.77
N LYS A 280 -16.31 -22.04 -4.67
CA LYS A 280 -15.12 -21.83 -5.52
C LYS A 280 -15.39 -22.08 -7.02
N THR A 281 -16.43 -22.86 -7.34
CA THR A 281 -16.83 -23.20 -8.71
C THR A 281 -17.89 -22.28 -9.30
N SER A 282 -18.36 -21.27 -8.56
CA SER A 282 -19.46 -20.41 -9.01
C SER A 282 -19.08 -19.58 -10.25
N PRO A 283 -19.71 -19.81 -11.42
CA PRO A 283 -19.38 -19.09 -12.65
C PRO A 283 -19.77 -17.62 -12.57
N VAL A 284 -20.82 -17.28 -11.80
CA VAL A 284 -21.26 -15.90 -11.55
C VAL A 284 -20.16 -15.11 -10.81
N ALA A 285 -19.57 -15.70 -9.77
CA ALA A 285 -18.47 -15.08 -9.05
C ALA A 285 -17.20 -14.98 -9.92
N GLN A 286 -16.83 -16.05 -10.62
CA GLN A 286 -15.66 -16.07 -11.52
C GLN A 286 -15.75 -14.99 -12.60
N ASN A 287 -16.87 -14.91 -13.33
CA ASN A 287 -17.11 -13.89 -14.36
C ASN A 287 -17.02 -12.47 -13.78
N MET A 288 -17.57 -12.21 -12.59
CA MET A 288 -17.47 -10.91 -11.94
C MET A 288 -16.01 -10.56 -11.58
N MET A 289 -15.23 -11.53 -11.08
CA MET A 289 -13.81 -11.31 -10.78
C MET A 289 -13.02 -11.02 -12.07
N LEU A 290 -13.26 -11.74 -13.16
CA LEU A 290 -12.64 -11.49 -14.47
C LEU A 290 -12.98 -10.09 -15.03
N ILE A 291 -14.25 -9.68 -14.97
CA ILE A 291 -14.68 -8.32 -15.34
C ILE A 291 -13.94 -7.26 -14.50
N CYS A 292 -13.69 -7.51 -13.22
CA CYS A 292 -12.95 -6.60 -12.36
C CYS A 292 -11.46 -6.45 -12.75
N LEU A 293 -10.85 -7.46 -13.39
CA LEU A 293 -9.46 -7.39 -13.86
C LEU A 293 -9.26 -6.37 -15.01
N THR A 294 -10.30 -6.04 -15.78
CA THR A 294 -10.21 -5.06 -16.88
C THR A 294 -10.38 -3.61 -16.42
N GLN A 295 -10.91 -3.38 -15.21
CA GLN A 295 -11.28 -2.05 -14.70
C GLN A 295 -10.09 -1.14 -14.36
N ARG A 296 -10.34 0.09 -13.89
CA ARG A 296 -9.29 0.99 -13.37
C ARG A 296 -9.02 0.89 -11.87
N ASP A 297 -9.89 0.19 -11.10
CA ASP A 297 -9.76 0.07 -9.65
C ASP A 297 -8.76 -1.03 -9.25
N TRP A 298 -7.53 -0.62 -8.94
CA TRP A 298 -6.46 -1.49 -8.46
C TRP A 298 -6.76 -2.23 -7.15
N LYS A 299 -7.66 -1.73 -6.29
CA LYS A 299 -8.06 -2.41 -5.05
C LYS A 299 -8.98 -3.59 -5.38
N LYS A 300 -10.01 -3.36 -6.22
CA LYS A 300 -10.87 -4.44 -6.73
C LYS A 300 -10.06 -5.48 -7.49
N LYS A 301 -9.09 -5.08 -8.33
CA LYS A 301 -8.16 -6.02 -9.00
C LYS A 301 -7.39 -6.92 -8.03
N ASN A 302 -6.76 -6.33 -7.01
CA ASN A 302 -5.98 -7.13 -6.06
C ASN A 302 -6.86 -8.13 -5.30
N GLN A 303 -8.10 -7.74 -4.94
CA GLN A 303 -9.08 -8.64 -4.32
C GLN A 303 -9.55 -9.75 -5.28
N ALA A 304 -9.80 -9.42 -6.56
CA ALA A 304 -10.19 -10.38 -7.58
C ALA A 304 -9.08 -11.39 -7.90
N LEU A 305 -7.84 -10.95 -8.06
CA LEU A 305 -6.68 -11.83 -8.26
C LEU A 305 -6.47 -12.77 -7.07
N VAL A 306 -6.61 -12.27 -5.84
CA VAL A 306 -6.53 -13.11 -4.62
C VAL A 306 -7.65 -14.16 -4.59
N MET A 307 -8.89 -13.78 -4.94
CA MET A 307 -10.02 -14.71 -5.02
C MET A 307 -9.79 -15.81 -6.06
N LEU A 308 -9.49 -15.42 -7.31
CA LEU A 308 -9.27 -16.32 -8.44
C LEU A 308 -8.14 -17.32 -8.16
N ILE A 309 -6.97 -16.84 -7.71
CA ILE A 309 -5.78 -17.67 -7.56
C ILE A 309 -5.80 -18.50 -6.28
N LYS A 310 -6.20 -17.91 -5.14
CA LYS A 310 -6.07 -18.57 -3.82
C LYS A 310 -7.29 -19.37 -3.38
N HIS A 311 -8.49 -18.97 -3.80
CA HIS A 311 -9.73 -19.61 -3.37
C HIS A 311 -10.38 -20.44 -4.50
N MET A 312 -10.41 -19.90 -5.73
CA MET A 312 -10.96 -20.59 -6.90
C MET A 312 -9.93 -21.49 -7.61
N VAL A 313 -8.64 -21.26 -7.38
CA VAL A 313 -7.50 -22.01 -7.97
C VAL A 313 -7.46 -21.89 -9.51
N ILE A 314 -7.93 -20.76 -10.04
CA ILE A 314 -7.85 -20.41 -11.47
C ILE A 314 -6.51 -19.73 -11.72
N LYS A 315 -5.75 -20.26 -12.68
CA LYS A 315 -4.32 -19.96 -12.89
C LYS A 315 -3.91 -19.86 -14.36
N ASP A 316 -4.86 -19.60 -15.26
CA ASP A 316 -4.61 -19.48 -16.70
C ASP A 316 -3.68 -18.31 -17.08
N ALA A 317 -3.24 -18.30 -18.34
CA ALA A 317 -2.39 -17.26 -18.92
C ALA A 317 -2.96 -15.83 -18.76
N VAL A 318 -4.28 -15.63 -18.79
CA VAL A 318 -4.93 -14.32 -18.62
C VAL A 318 -4.81 -13.85 -17.17
N ILE A 319 -4.94 -14.76 -16.21
CA ILE A 319 -4.68 -14.49 -14.79
C ILE A 319 -3.20 -14.18 -14.56
N ILE A 320 -2.27 -14.98 -15.10
CA ILE A 320 -0.82 -14.74 -14.98
C ILE A 320 -0.46 -13.36 -15.55
N GLN A 321 -0.94 -13.03 -16.76
CA GLN A 321 -0.71 -11.73 -17.39
C GLN A 321 -1.30 -10.58 -16.57
N SER A 322 -2.46 -10.77 -15.93
CA SER A 322 -3.06 -9.78 -15.03
C SER A 322 -2.24 -9.56 -13.75
N VAL A 323 -1.63 -10.62 -13.20
CA VAL A 323 -0.69 -10.53 -12.06
C VAL A 323 0.58 -9.77 -12.46
N LEU A 324 1.15 -10.04 -13.64
CA LEU A 324 2.31 -9.34 -14.18
C LEU A 324 2.01 -7.85 -14.42
N HIS A 325 0.90 -7.53 -15.07
CA HIS A 325 0.45 -6.15 -15.26
C HIS A 325 0.27 -5.41 -13.92
N GLN A 326 -0.24 -6.08 -12.88
CA GLN A 326 -0.30 -5.48 -11.53
C GLN A 326 1.09 -5.28 -10.90
N LEU A 327 2.02 -6.20 -11.07
CA LEU A 327 3.42 -6.06 -10.63
C LEU A 327 4.17 -4.95 -11.39
N GLN A 328 3.82 -4.69 -12.65
CA GLN A 328 4.44 -3.70 -13.52
C GLN A 328 3.80 -2.30 -13.49
N HIS A 329 2.55 -2.15 -13.09
CA HIS A 329 1.85 -0.86 -13.23
C HIS A 329 1.01 -0.42 -12.03
N SER A 330 0.78 -1.26 -11.00
CA SER A 330 -0.01 -0.82 -9.86
C SER A 330 0.72 0.27 -9.07
N PRO A 331 0.11 1.45 -8.82
CA PRO A 331 0.76 2.54 -8.08
C PRO A 331 1.01 2.17 -6.60
N VAL A 332 0.20 1.26 -6.05
CA VAL A 332 0.29 0.81 -4.65
C VAL A 332 1.33 -0.31 -4.53
N TYR A 333 2.46 -0.02 -3.87
CA TYR A 333 3.55 -0.99 -3.68
C TYR A 333 3.09 -2.31 -3.02
N LYS A 334 2.06 -2.27 -2.16
CA LYS A 334 1.49 -3.47 -1.52
C LYS A 334 0.88 -4.43 -2.54
N HIS A 335 0.18 -3.92 -3.56
CA HIS A 335 -0.38 -4.78 -4.62
C HIS A 335 0.74 -5.41 -5.46
N ARG A 336 1.87 -4.72 -5.64
CA ARG A 336 3.07 -5.29 -6.30
C ARG A 336 3.74 -6.39 -5.48
N VAL A 337 3.84 -6.22 -4.15
CA VAL A 337 4.25 -7.28 -3.21
C VAL A 337 3.29 -8.47 -3.28
N ASP A 338 1.97 -8.22 -3.30
CA ASP A 338 0.98 -9.28 -3.37
C ASP A 338 1.03 -10.02 -4.72
N SER A 339 1.22 -9.32 -5.85
CA SER A 339 1.46 -9.95 -7.16
C SER A 339 2.66 -10.89 -7.17
N ALA A 340 3.80 -10.50 -6.59
CA ALA A 340 4.98 -11.37 -6.51
C ALA A 340 4.68 -12.68 -5.73
N LYS A 341 3.89 -12.58 -4.64
CA LYS A 341 3.43 -13.76 -3.87
C LYS A 341 2.33 -14.55 -4.57
N LEU A 342 1.58 -13.94 -5.48
CA LEU A 342 0.61 -14.64 -6.30
C LEU A 342 1.32 -15.50 -7.35
N LEU A 343 2.39 -15.01 -7.97
CA LEU A 343 3.23 -15.82 -8.87
C LEU A 343 3.80 -17.06 -8.17
N THR A 344 4.28 -16.96 -6.92
CA THR A 344 4.72 -18.14 -6.15
C THR A 344 3.56 -19.07 -5.76
N THR A 345 2.34 -18.54 -5.58
CA THR A 345 1.14 -19.36 -5.32
C THR A 345 0.64 -20.07 -6.60
N ILE A 346 0.89 -19.48 -7.78
CA ILE A 346 0.63 -20.12 -9.08
C ILE A 346 1.61 -21.28 -9.26
N GLY A 347 2.92 -21.03 -9.08
CA GLY A 347 3.98 -22.02 -9.16
C GLY A 347 4.56 -22.19 -10.58
N LEU A 348 5.81 -22.64 -10.66
CA LEU A 348 6.55 -22.76 -11.92
C LEU A 348 5.86 -23.68 -12.93
N GLU A 349 5.41 -24.85 -12.49
CA GLU A 349 4.81 -25.87 -13.36
C GLU A 349 3.57 -25.34 -14.10
N THR A 350 2.68 -24.62 -13.42
CA THR A 350 1.52 -23.99 -14.05
C THR A 350 1.92 -22.83 -14.97
N ILE A 351 2.92 -22.02 -14.59
CA ILE A 351 3.45 -20.95 -15.45
C ILE A 351 4.04 -21.54 -16.75
N GLN A 352 4.67 -22.71 -16.70
CA GLN A 352 5.21 -23.44 -17.84
C GLN A 352 4.11 -24.05 -18.71
N GLN A 353 3.09 -24.68 -18.11
CA GLN A 353 1.93 -25.24 -18.81
C GLN A 353 1.18 -24.16 -19.61
N GLU A 354 1.05 -22.96 -19.07
CA GLU A 354 0.44 -21.80 -19.73
C GLU A 354 1.39 -21.07 -20.71
N GLY A 355 2.63 -21.53 -20.89
CA GLY A 355 3.61 -20.92 -21.80
C GLY A 355 4.14 -19.54 -21.38
N MET A 356 3.97 -19.16 -20.10
CA MET A 356 4.24 -17.82 -19.58
C MET A 356 5.60 -17.65 -18.90
N GLU A 357 6.45 -18.68 -18.88
CA GLU A 357 7.73 -18.69 -18.15
C GLU A 357 8.65 -17.52 -18.53
N GLU A 358 8.91 -17.29 -19.82
CA GLU A 358 9.81 -16.23 -20.30
C GLU A 358 9.29 -14.82 -19.97
N ASN A 359 7.96 -14.63 -20.04
CA ASN A 359 7.32 -13.37 -19.67
C ASN A 359 7.47 -13.10 -18.17
N VAL A 360 7.24 -14.12 -17.34
CA VAL A 360 7.43 -14.03 -15.88
C VAL A 360 8.89 -13.77 -15.55
N PHE A 361 9.82 -14.51 -16.16
CA PHE A 361 11.27 -14.36 -15.98
C PHE A 361 11.73 -12.94 -16.31
N THR A 362 11.38 -12.43 -17.49
CA THR A 362 11.74 -11.09 -17.97
C THR A 362 11.21 -10.00 -17.04
N VAL A 363 9.95 -10.10 -16.60
CA VAL A 363 9.37 -9.15 -15.66
C VAL A 363 10.08 -9.21 -14.31
N LEU A 364 10.29 -10.40 -13.73
CA LEU A 364 10.96 -10.53 -12.43
C LEU A 364 12.40 -9.99 -12.48
N LEU A 365 13.18 -10.32 -13.52
CA LEU A 365 14.53 -9.83 -13.75
C LEU A 365 14.58 -8.29 -13.77
N GLY A 366 13.73 -7.63 -14.58
CA GLY A 366 13.67 -6.17 -14.63
C GLY A 366 13.22 -5.53 -13.31
N LYS A 367 12.28 -6.17 -12.59
CA LYS A 367 11.77 -5.69 -11.31
C LYS A 367 12.78 -5.80 -10.16
N LEU A 368 13.85 -6.61 -10.27
CA LEU A 368 14.93 -6.66 -9.28
C LEU A 368 15.78 -5.39 -9.23
N SER A 369 15.84 -4.59 -10.30
CA SER A 369 16.67 -3.39 -10.38
C SER A 369 15.87 -2.09 -10.59
N ALA A 370 14.78 -2.13 -11.39
CA ALA A 370 13.99 -0.95 -11.71
C ALA A 370 13.09 -0.47 -10.56
N GLU A 371 12.55 -1.39 -9.76
CA GLU A 371 11.52 -1.11 -8.75
C GLU A 371 12.03 -0.17 -7.63
N PRO A 372 11.34 0.95 -7.35
CA PRO A 372 11.75 1.91 -6.31
C PRO A 372 11.88 1.30 -4.91
N PHE A 373 10.89 0.49 -4.50
CA PHE A 373 10.71 0.11 -3.10
C PHE A 373 11.45 -1.18 -2.78
N LEU A 374 12.40 -1.13 -1.84
CA LEU A 374 13.19 -2.28 -1.40
C LEU A 374 12.32 -3.49 -1.00
N VAL A 375 11.21 -3.25 -0.30
CA VAL A 375 10.25 -4.30 0.11
C VAL A 375 9.64 -5.05 -1.08
N VAL A 376 9.42 -4.36 -2.21
CA VAL A 376 8.93 -5.01 -3.43
C VAL A 376 10.07 -5.79 -4.09
N ARG A 377 11.28 -5.21 -4.20
CA ARG A 377 12.47 -5.91 -4.73
C ARG A 377 12.78 -7.20 -3.95
N GLN A 378 12.68 -7.17 -2.61
CA GLN A 378 12.81 -8.35 -1.75
C GLN A 378 11.71 -9.39 -2.02
N SER A 379 10.45 -8.96 -2.18
CA SER A 379 9.36 -9.88 -2.51
C SER A 379 9.49 -10.49 -3.91
N VAL A 380 10.11 -9.77 -4.86
CA VAL A 380 10.46 -10.28 -6.20
C VAL A 380 11.63 -11.27 -6.12
N ALA A 381 12.66 -11.00 -5.32
CA ALA A 381 13.78 -11.91 -5.10
C ALA A 381 13.33 -13.23 -4.44
N LEU A 382 12.39 -13.19 -3.49
CA LEU A 382 11.75 -14.39 -2.95
C LEU A 382 10.97 -15.15 -4.04
N ALA A 383 10.24 -14.45 -4.92
CA ALA A 383 9.52 -15.12 -6.01
C ALA A 383 10.49 -15.79 -7.01
N VAL A 384 11.63 -15.18 -7.29
CA VAL A 384 12.70 -15.73 -8.13
C VAL A 384 13.36 -16.99 -7.52
N GLU A 385 13.46 -17.08 -6.19
CA GLU A 385 13.92 -18.28 -5.48
C GLU A 385 12.88 -19.41 -5.58
N GLU A 386 11.63 -19.15 -5.18
CA GLU A 386 10.54 -20.14 -5.18
C GLU A 386 10.23 -20.69 -6.58
N LEU A 387 10.34 -19.84 -7.61
CA LEU A 387 10.19 -20.24 -9.02
C LEU A 387 11.48 -20.82 -9.63
N LYS A 388 12.54 -21.05 -8.85
CA LYS A 388 13.82 -21.68 -9.26
C LYS A 388 14.61 -20.91 -10.35
N MET A 389 14.20 -19.69 -10.68
CA MET A 389 14.82 -18.83 -11.71
C MET A 389 16.15 -18.20 -11.27
N LYS A 390 16.46 -18.24 -9.97
CA LYS A 390 17.58 -17.51 -9.35
C LYS A 390 18.96 -17.78 -9.97
N LYS A 391 19.24 -19.02 -10.37
CA LYS A 391 20.53 -19.41 -10.97
C LYS A 391 20.80 -18.64 -12.26
N GLN A 392 19.86 -18.68 -13.20
CA GLN A 392 19.95 -17.97 -14.48
C GLN A 392 20.02 -16.45 -14.29
N ILE A 393 19.25 -15.91 -13.33
CA ILE A 393 19.30 -14.48 -12.99
C ILE A 393 20.67 -14.08 -12.42
N TRP A 394 21.29 -14.87 -11.54
CA TRP A 394 22.68 -14.63 -11.13
C TRP A 394 23.64 -14.67 -12.32
N ASP A 395 23.54 -15.67 -13.21
CA ASP A 395 24.41 -15.80 -14.39
C ASP A 395 24.26 -14.59 -15.36
N ILE A 396 23.11 -13.89 -15.38
CA ILE A 396 22.90 -12.62 -16.09
C ILE A 396 23.52 -11.45 -15.31
N VAL A 397 23.16 -11.30 -14.04
CA VAL A 397 23.55 -10.17 -13.19
C VAL A 397 25.06 -10.11 -12.96
N GLU A 398 25.74 -11.26 -12.83
CA GLU A 398 27.20 -11.33 -12.69
C GLU A 398 27.92 -10.87 -13.97
N ARG A 399 27.38 -11.13 -15.16
CA ARG A 399 27.90 -10.58 -16.43
C ARG A 399 27.68 -9.06 -16.52
N GLN A 400 26.51 -8.58 -16.11
CA GLN A 400 26.17 -7.15 -16.11
C GLN A 400 27.06 -6.29 -15.21
N LEU A 401 27.77 -6.85 -14.22
CA LEU A 401 28.78 -6.12 -13.44
C LEU A 401 29.97 -5.64 -14.28
N ARG A 402 30.24 -6.29 -15.42
CA ARG A 402 31.36 -5.98 -16.33
C ARG A 402 30.92 -5.24 -17.60
N ASP A 403 29.67 -4.78 -17.65
CA ASP A 403 29.12 -4.07 -18.80
C ASP A 403 29.75 -2.67 -18.95
N GLU A 404 29.99 -2.21 -20.18
CA GLU A 404 30.52 -0.88 -20.46
C GLU A 404 29.60 0.25 -19.94
N ALA A 405 28.28 0.04 -20.01
CA ALA A 405 27.30 1.01 -19.58
C ALA A 405 27.16 1.01 -18.05
N ALA A 406 27.55 2.13 -17.42
CA ALA A 406 27.39 2.35 -15.99
C ALA A 406 25.95 2.15 -15.48
N VAL A 407 24.93 2.36 -16.33
CA VAL A 407 23.52 2.08 -16.02
C VAL A 407 23.28 0.59 -15.77
N VAL A 408 23.85 -0.28 -16.61
CA VAL A 408 23.72 -1.75 -16.50
C VAL A 408 24.47 -2.26 -15.29
N ARG A 409 25.71 -1.78 -15.06
CA ARG A 409 26.47 -2.08 -13.84
C ARG A 409 25.71 -1.67 -12.57
N LYS A 410 25.10 -0.48 -12.56
CA LYS A 410 24.26 0.00 -11.44
C LYS A 410 23.05 -0.90 -11.19
N GLN A 411 22.35 -1.33 -12.25
CA GLN A 411 21.22 -2.25 -12.16
C GLN A 411 21.62 -3.59 -11.55
N ALA A 412 22.75 -4.16 -11.98
CA ALA A 412 23.29 -5.41 -11.44
C ALA A 412 23.58 -5.30 -9.93
N VAL A 413 24.25 -4.22 -9.50
CA VAL A 413 24.53 -3.94 -8.09
C VAL A 413 23.26 -3.76 -7.26
N ILE A 414 22.17 -3.21 -7.81
CA ILE A 414 20.86 -3.13 -7.14
C ILE A 414 20.24 -4.53 -6.98
N ALA A 415 20.27 -5.36 -8.03
CA ALA A 415 19.70 -6.71 -8.02
C ALA A 415 20.44 -7.62 -7.02
N LEU A 416 21.78 -7.58 -6.97
CA LEU A 416 22.58 -8.30 -5.97
C LEU A 416 22.23 -7.91 -4.53
N GLY A 417 21.81 -6.67 -4.29
CA GLY A 417 21.37 -6.20 -2.98
C GLY A 417 20.08 -6.84 -2.45
N VAL A 418 19.36 -7.60 -3.27
CA VAL A 418 18.20 -8.43 -2.84
C VAL A 418 18.34 -9.92 -3.15
N LEU A 419 19.14 -10.30 -4.15
CA LEU A 419 19.44 -11.70 -4.46
C LEU A 419 20.48 -12.33 -3.49
N GLY A 420 21.36 -11.50 -2.94
CA GLY A 420 22.57 -11.94 -2.25
C GLY A 420 23.71 -12.28 -3.22
N LEU A 421 24.92 -12.41 -2.66
CA LEU A 421 26.13 -12.73 -3.41
C LEU A 421 26.35 -14.24 -3.44
N ARG A 422 26.38 -14.81 -4.65
CA ARG A 422 26.51 -16.26 -4.87
C ARG A 422 27.93 -16.79 -4.55
N HIS A 423 28.97 -16.01 -4.89
CA HIS A 423 30.36 -16.42 -4.81
C HIS A 423 31.27 -15.29 -4.31
N LYS A 424 32.41 -15.65 -3.69
CA LYS A 424 33.43 -14.69 -3.22
C LYS A 424 33.95 -13.78 -4.34
N ASN A 425 34.01 -14.27 -5.56
CA ASN A 425 34.46 -13.50 -6.73
C ASN A 425 33.52 -12.31 -7.03
N VAL A 426 32.21 -12.47 -6.81
CA VAL A 426 31.22 -11.38 -6.96
C VAL A 426 31.42 -10.33 -5.88
N PHE A 427 31.73 -10.74 -4.65
CA PHE A 427 32.10 -9.83 -3.56
C PHE A 427 33.34 -9.01 -3.91
N PHE A 428 34.41 -9.65 -4.40
CA PHE A 428 35.62 -8.93 -4.79
C PHE A 428 35.41 -8.02 -6.00
N ALA A 429 34.64 -8.44 -7.00
CA ALA A 429 34.26 -7.58 -8.12
C ALA A 429 33.48 -6.34 -7.65
N MET A 430 32.53 -6.49 -6.71
CA MET A 430 31.86 -5.33 -6.13
C MET A 430 32.80 -4.42 -5.33
N LEU A 431 33.76 -4.98 -4.58
CA LEU A 431 34.76 -4.20 -3.87
C LEU A 431 35.69 -3.43 -4.85
N GLU A 432 36.11 -4.08 -5.93
CA GLU A 432 36.87 -3.45 -7.02
C GLU A 432 36.08 -2.32 -7.68
N MET A 433 34.78 -2.52 -7.96
CA MET A 433 33.90 -1.45 -8.45
C MET A 433 33.81 -0.27 -7.48
N LEU A 434 33.77 -0.49 -6.16
CA LEU A 434 33.79 0.59 -5.16
C LEU A 434 35.08 1.42 -5.21
N GLU A 435 36.21 0.79 -5.49
CA GLU A 435 37.50 1.48 -5.63
C GLU A 435 37.64 2.18 -6.99
N LEU A 436 37.37 1.46 -8.09
CA LEU A 436 37.86 1.78 -9.44
C LEU A 436 36.77 2.15 -10.46
N ASP A 437 35.47 1.97 -10.18
CA ASP A 437 34.44 2.26 -11.18
C ASP A 437 34.39 3.76 -11.53
N THR A 438 34.46 4.05 -12.83
CA THR A 438 34.45 5.41 -13.39
C THR A 438 33.20 6.21 -13.02
N SER A 439 32.09 5.53 -12.72
CA SER A 439 30.83 6.15 -12.31
C SER A 439 30.72 6.30 -10.79
N GLU A 440 30.66 7.55 -10.30
CA GLU A 440 30.32 7.82 -8.90
C GLU A 440 28.96 7.21 -8.52
N ASP A 441 27.99 7.22 -9.43
CA ASP A 441 26.66 6.65 -9.26
C ASP A 441 26.68 5.13 -8.99
N VAL A 442 27.61 4.40 -9.63
CA VAL A 442 27.80 2.96 -9.39
C VAL A 442 28.47 2.74 -8.03
N ARG A 443 29.53 3.51 -7.72
CA ARG A 443 30.22 3.44 -6.42
C ARG A 443 29.29 3.74 -5.23
N VAL A 444 28.46 4.78 -5.32
CA VAL A 444 27.38 5.08 -4.36
C VAL A 444 26.42 3.90 -4.22
N GLN A 445 26.06 3.24 -5.33
CA GLN A 445 25.14 2.11 -5.29
C GLN A 445 25.77 0.85 -4.68
N VAL A 446 27.08 0.62 -4.86
CA VAL A 446 27.82 -0.46 -4.17
C VAL A 446 27.81 -0.25 -2.66
N ILE A 447 28.08 0.98 -2.18
CA ILE A 447 28.02 1.33 -0.74
C ILE A 447 26.65 0.99 -0.16
N ARG A 448 25.57 1.40 -0.85
CA ARG A 448 24.18 1.10 -0.46
C ARG A 448 23.88 -0.39 -0.45
N THR A 449 24.39 -1.14 -1.42
CA THR A 449 24.21 -2.60 -1.49
C THR A 449 24.96 -3.30 -0.35
N PHE A 450 26.20 -2.92 -0.03
CA PHE A 450 26.90 -3.48 1.14
C PHE A 450 26.16 -3.21 2.46
N ALA A 451 25.59 -2.01 2.64
CA ALA A 451 24.75 -1.70 3.80
C ALA A 451 23.45 -2.53 3.82
N THR A 452 22.80 -2.71 2.66
CA THR A 452 21.55 -3.49 2.52
C THR A 452 21.77 -4.99 2.81
N LEU A 453 22.92 -5.52 2.42
CA LEU A 453 23.34 -6.91 2.67
C LEU A 453 23.95 -7.14 4.07
N GLY A 454 24.13 -6.09 4.88
CA GLY A 454 24.74 -6.21 6.22
C GLY A 454 26.22 -6.62 6.19
N MET A 455 26.96 -6.25 5.14
CA MET A 455 28.33 -6.74 4.86
C MET A 455 29.38 -6.12 5.78
N ASN A 456 29.40 -6.51 7.05
CA ASN A 456 30.28 -6.00 8.09
C ASN A 456 31.71 -6.63 8.07
N ASN A 457 32.31 -6.74 6.88
CA ASN A 457 33.64 -7.33 6.70
C ASN A 457 34.76 -6.27 6.81
N VAL A 458 35.94 -6.65 7.32
CA VAL A 458 37.12 -5.78 7.47
C VAL A 458 37.47 -5.01 6.18
N TYR A 459 37.45 -5.67 5.01
CA TYR A 459 37.75 -5.02 3.73
C TYR A 459 36.72 -3.93 3.38
N VAL A 460 35.43 -4.22 3.61
CA VAL A 460 34.33 -3.26 3.39
C VAL A 460 34.46 -2.09 4.37
N ARG A 461 34.63 -2.35 5.67
CA ARG A 461 34.81 -1.28 6.67
C ARG A 461 36.00 -0.39 6.36
N LYS A 462 37.16 -0.97 6.00
CA LYS A 462 38.36 -0.20 5.63
C LYS A 462 38.11 0.69 4.41
N SER A 463 37.49 0.15 3.36
CA SER A 463 37.13 0.93 2.16
C SER A 463 36.17 2.08 2.48
N LEU A 464 35.13 1.82 3.28
CA LEU A 464 34.14 2.82 3.67
C LEU A 464 34.74 3.90 4.57
N MET A 465 35.56 3.55 5.57
CA MET A 465 36.21 4.53 6.46
C MET A 465 37.21 5.42 5.70
N ASN A 466 38.00 4.85 4.79
CA ASN A 466 38.90 5.63 3.94
C ASN A 466 38.13 6.64 3.06
N LYS A 467 36.93 6.26 2.58
CA LYS A 467 36.06 7.12 1.75
C LYS A 467 35.13 8.04 2.57
N GLU A 468 34.99 7.81 3.86
CA GLU A 468 34.30 8.74 4.78
C GLU A 468 35.14 9.99 5.08
N GLN A 469 36.47 9.87 5.00
CA GLN A 469 37.41 10.98 5.19
C GLN A 469 37.48 11.94 3.99
N THR A 470 36.88 11.59 2.85
CA THR A 470 36.79 12.50 1.69
C THR A 470 35.56 13.40 1.79
N GLU A 471 35.42 14.37 0.89
CA GLU A 471 34.20 15.17 0.78
C GLU A 471 33.22 14.60 -0.27
N GLY A 472 32.03 15.21 -0.39
CA GLY A 472 31.08 14.91 -1.47
C GLY A 472 29.98 13.88 -1.16
N ILE A 473 29.45 13.25 -2.21
CA ILE A 473 28.31 12.33 -2.10
C ILE A 473 28.75 10.98 -1.53
N LEU A 474 29.86 10.43 -2.03
CA LEU A 474 30.42 9.15 -1.56
C LEU A 474 30.62 9.12 -0.04
N ALA A 475 31.28 10.13 0.53
CA ALA A 475 31.54 10.20 1.97
C ALA A 475 30.25 10.18 2.81
N ARG A 476 29.25 10.98 2.41
CA ARG A 476 27.92 11.01 3.08
C ARG A 476 27.21 9.67 3.03
N GLU A 477 27.39 8.89 1.97
CA GLU A 477 26.80 7.56 1.84
C GLU A 477 27.62 6.50 2.63
N CYS A 478 28.95 6.63 2.69
CA CYS A 478 29.80 5.82 3.58
C CYS A 478 29.41 5.99 5.05
N THR A 479 29.27 7.22 5.55
CA THR A 479 28.81 7.50 6.92
C THR A 479 27.45 6.87 7.23
N LYS A 480 26.52 6.87 6.26
CA LYS A 480 25.21 6.21 6.41
C LYS A 480 25.36 4.69 6.45
N ALA A 481 26.18 4.11 5.57
CA ALA A 481 26.41 2.68 5.49
C ALA A 481 27.05 2.15 6.78
N LEU A 482 28.10 2.80 7.29
CA LEU A 482 28.75 2.44 8.56
C LEU A 482 27.74 2.47 9.73
N LYS A 483 26.95 3.53 9.87
CA LYS A 483 25.87 3.63 10.89
C LYS A 483 24.79 2.55 10.76
N ILE A 484 24.55 2.01 9.57
CA ILE A 484 23.62 0.87 9.38
C ILE A 484 24.30 -0.43 9.81
N LEU A 485 25.54 -0.67 9.39
CA LEU A 485 26.31 -1.86 9.74
C LEU A 485 26.55 -1.97 11.26
N ASP A 486 26.80 -0.86 11.93
CA ASP A 486 26.99 -0.81 13.39
C ASP A 486 25.70 -1.20 14.13
N LYS A 487 24.55 -0.64 13.73
CA LYS A 487 23.24 -1.00 14.29
C LYS A 487 22.88 -2.47 14.07
N LEU A 488 23.22 -3.02 12.90
CA LEU A 488 23.03 -4.45 12.62
C LEU A 488 23.95 -5.31 13.50
N SER A 489 25.19 -4.87 13.74
CA SER A 489 26.13 -5.57 14.62
C SER A 489 25.69 -5.58 16.08
N GLU A 490 25.13 -4.48 16.59
CA GLU A 490 24.61 -4.45 17.97
C GLU A 490 23.33 -5.31 18.10
N ALA A 491 22.39 -5.21 17.17
CA ALA A 491 21.19 -6.06 17.18
C ALA A 491 21.53 -7.57 17.09
N GLN A 492 22.60 -7.94 16.38
CA GLN A 492 23.11 -9.32 16.35
C GLN A 492 23.68 -9.76 17.71
N LYS A 493 24.43 -8.89 18.41
CA LYS A 493 24.93 -9.16 19.77
C LYS A 493 23.78 -9.30 20.77
N GLU A 494 22.82 -8.39 20.75
CA GLU A 494 21.63 -8.43 21.61
C GLU A 494 20.84 -9.73 21.40
N SER A 495 20.62 -10.13 20.15
CA SER A 495 19.94 -11.39 19.80
C SER A 495 20.71 -12.62 20.31
N MET A 496 22.04 -12.66 20.15
CA MET A 496 22.87 -13.73 20.72
C MET A 496 22.77 -13.77 22.25
N LEU A 497 22.90 -12.63 22.93
CA LEU A 497 22.79 -12.55 24.40
C LEU A 497 21.42 -13.02 24.89
N GLN A 498 20.33 -12.64 24.23
CA GLN A 498 18.99 -13.16 24.53
C GLN A 498 18.89 -14.67 24.33
N THR A 499 19.55 -15.23 23.31
CA THR A 499 19.59 -16.68 23.06
C THR A 499 20.36 -17.42 24.15
N TYR A 500 21.38 -16.80 24.76
CA TYR A 500 22.11 -17.35 25.92
C TYR A 500 21.40 -17.19 27.28
N MET A 501 20.37 -16.34 27.39
CA MET A 501 19.60 -16.15 28.62
C MET A 501 18.31 -17.00 28.69
N VAL A 502 18.01 -17.75 27.63
CA VAL A 502 16.80 -18.59 27.51
C VAL A 502 17.13 -20.09 27.52
N ASN A 503 18.41 -20.44 27.65
CA ASN A 503 18.93 -21.77 27.96
C ASN A 503 19.56 -21.78 29.36
#